data_AF-A0A8H4N9J2-F1
#
_entry.id   AF-A0A8H4N9J2-F1
#
_cell.length_a   1.000
_cell.length_b   1.000
_cell.length_c   1.000
_cell.angle_alpha   90.00
_cell.angle_beta   90.00
_cell.angle_gamma   90.00
#
_symmetry.space_group_name_H-M   'P 1'
#
loop_
_entity.id
_entity.type
_entity.pdbx_description
1 polymer ?
#
loop_
_entity_poly.entity_id
_entity_poly.type
_entity_poly.pdbx_seq_one_letter_code
_entity_poly.pdbx_strand_id
1 'polypeptide(L)'
;MSDNEPIAVIGSACRFPGDSSSPSKLWDLLKAPRDLLTKVPPNRYNADAFYHPDSKHHGTTNVRHSYFLNEDPASFDNNFFNIQPGEAEAIDPQQRLLMEVVYQGLCASGQTIEGLRGSPTAVYVGVMCDDWSGIITRDLEVFPQYGATGMARSIMSNRISYFFDWHGPSMTIDTACSSSLVAVHQAIQTLRSGESEVAIAAGANLILTPGMSPEPRD
;
A
#
# COMPACT_ATOMS: atom_id res chain seq x y z
N MET A 1 0.02 -23.38 20.02
CA MET A 1 -1.31 -23.37 19.37
C MET A 1 -1.46 -24.64 18.55
N SER A 2 -2.67 -25.14 18.33
CA SER A 2 -2.86 -26.28 17.42
C SER A 2 -2.74 -25.81 15.96
N ASP A 3 -2.28 -26.65 15.03
CA ASP A 3 -2.14 -26.29 13.61
C ASP A 3 -3.46 -25.80 12.96
N ASN A 4 -4.60 -26.13 13.58
CA ASN A 4 -5.94 -25.76 13.13
C ASN A 4 -6.63 -24.72 14.01
N GLU A 5 -5.89 -24.01 14.88
CA GLU A 5 -6.47 -22.92 15.65
C GLU A 5 -7.01 -21.83 14.69
N PRO A 6 -8.29 -21.46 14.79
CA PRO A 6 -8.87 -20.39 14.00
C PRO A 6 -8.19 -19.05 14.34
N ILE A 7 -7.87 -18.26 13.32
CA ILE A 7 -7.27 -16.94 13.49
C ILE A 7 -8.37 -15.88 13.41
N ALA A 8 -8.48 -15.06 14.45
CA ALA A 8 -9.47 -13.98 14.51
C ALA A 8 -8.99 -12.74 13.73
N VAL A 9 -9.84 -12.22 12.85
CA VAL A 9 -9.66 -10.87 12.28
C VAL A 9 -10.27 -9.88 13.26
N ILE A 10 -9.43 -9.21 14.06
CA ILE A 10 -9.88 -8.33 15.14
C ILE A 10 -10.07 -6.88 14.70
N GLY A 11 -9.50 -6.45 13.57
CA GLY A 11 -9.68 -5.11 13.00
C GLY A 11 -9.36 -5.07 11.52
N SER A 12 -9.91 -4.09 10.80
CA SER A 12 -9.65 -3.89 9.38
C SER A 12 -9.82 -2.42 8.98
N ALA A 13 -9.06 -2.00 7.98
CA ALA A 13 -9.16 -0.69 7.35
C ALA A 13 -8.82 -0.83 5.86
N CYS A 14 -9.28 0.10 5.04
CA CYS A 14 -9.00 0.08 3.61
C CYS A 14 -9.09 1.47 2.97
N ARG A 15 -8.47 1.56 1.79
CA ARG A 15 -8.61 2.65 0.82
C ARG A 15 -8.80 2.03 -0.55
N PHE A 16 -9.98 2.25 -1.12
CA PHE A 16 -10.31 1.81 -2.47
C PHE A 16 -10.95 2.96 -3.26
N PRO A 17 -11.00 2.86 -4.60
CA PRO A 17 -11.68 3.82 -5.47
C PRO A 17 -13.12 4.12 -5.05
N GLY A 18 -13.64 5.27 -5.49
CA GLY A 18 -15.05 5.63 -5.30
C GLY A 18 -15.43 5.99 -3.87
N ASP A 19 -14.53 6.70 -3.17
CA ASP A 19 -14.65 7.11 -1.76
C ASP A 19 -14.75 5.94 -0.76
N SER A 20 -14.30 4.75 -1.15
CA SER A 20 -14.27 3.55 -0.30
C SER A 20 -13.12 3.62 0.71
N SER A 21 -13.21 4.59 1.63
CA SER A 21 -12.17 4.91 2.62
C SER A 21 -12.34 4.16 3.95
N SER A 22 -13.22 3.17 4.01
CA SER A 22 -13.41 2.29 5.18
C SER A 22 -14.16 1.02 4.76
N PRO A 23 -14.11 -0.06 5.56
CA PRO A 23 -14.87 -1.27 5.29
C PRO A 23 -16.38 -1.01 5.13
N SER A 24 -16.95 -0.08 5.90
CA SER A 24 -18.37 0.29 5.77
C SER A 24 -18.68 0.98 4.44
N LYS A 25 -17.83 1.91 3.98
CA LYS A 25 -18.01 2.58 2.68
C LYS A 25 -17.80 1.63 1.51
N LEU A 26 -16.82 0.72 1.63
CA LEU A 26 -16.62 -0.36 0.67
C LEU A 26 -17.85 -1.27 0.62
N TRP A 27 -18.43 -1.60 1.78
CA TRP A 27 -19.65 -2.40 1.85
C TRP A 27 -20.85 -1.71 1.17
N ASP A 28 -20.98 -0.40 1.33
CA ASP A 28 -22.00 0.37 0.63
C ASP A 28 -21.85 0.31 -0.90
N LEU A 29 -20.61 0.38 -1.40
CA LEU A 29 -20.30 0.15 -2.83
C LEU A 29 -20.66 -1.28 -3.26
N LEU A 30 -20.34 -2.29 -2.47
CA LEU A 30 -20.62 -3.69 -2.81
C LEU A 30 -22.12 -4.01 -2.82
N LYS A 31 -22.91 -3.39 -1.94
CA LYS A 31 -24.38 -3.52 -1.92
C LYS A 31 -25.04 -2.86 -3.13
N ALA A 32 -24.48 -1.75 -3.61
CA ALA A 32 -24.98 -0.98 -4.75
C ALA A 32 -23.84 -0.77 -5.76
N PRO A 33 -23.43 -1.84 -6.47
CA PRO A 33 -22.26 -1.81 -7.33
C PRO A 33 -22.45 -0.77 -8.44
N ARG A 34 -21.44 0.06 -8.62
CA ARG A 34 -21.33 1.03 -9.71
C ARG A 34 -19.95 0.95 -10.31
N ASP A 35 -19.86 1.23 -11.60
CA ASP A 35 -18.57 1.39 -12.26
C ASP A 35 -17.87 2.66 -11.72
N LEU A 36 -16.63 2.49 -11.28
CA LEU A 36 -15.79 3.55 -10.73
C LEU A 36 -14.68 3.95 -11.70
N LEU A 37 -14.78 3.56 -12.97
CA LEU A 37 -13.84 3.92 -14.01
C LEU A 37 -13.81 5.44 -14.18
N THR A 38 -12.61 6.01 -14.06
CA THR A 38 -12.39 7.46 -14.19
C THR A 38 -11.26 7.72 -15.17
N LYS A 39 -11.24 8.90 -15.78
CA LYS A 39 -10.05 9.37 -16.51
C LYS A 39 -8.87 9.46 -15.54
N VAL A 40 -7.66 9.23 -16.04
CA VAL A 40 -6.44 9.49 -15.27
C VAL A 40 -6.50 10.91 -14.70
N PRO A 41 -6.44 11.10 -13.37
CA PRO A 41 -6.47 12.42 -12.78
C PRO A 41 -5.26 13.25 -13.25
N PRO A 42 -5.44 14.56 -13.53
CA PRO A 42 -4.38 15.40 -14.10
C PRO A 42 -3.19 15.59 -13.15
N ASN A 43 -3.38 15.38 -11.84
CA ASN A 43 -2.33 15.40 -10.83
C ASN A 43 -1.59 14.06 -10.68
N ARG A 44 -1.92 13.01 -11.45
CA ARG A 44 -1.18 11.73 -11.45
C ARG A 44 -0.05 11.77 -12.49
N TYR A 45 -0.43 11.84 -13.77
CA TYR A 45 0.49 11.98 -14.90
C TYR A 45 -0.27 12.47 -16.13
N ASN A 46 0.44 13.02 -17.12
CA ASN A 46 -0.16 13.45 -18.37
C ASN A 46 -0.49 12.25 -19.28
N ALA A 47 -1.67 11.65 -19.09
CA ALA A 47 -2.10 10.48 -19.88
C ALA A 47 -2.19 10.75 -21.38
N ASP A 48 -2.48 11.98 -21.80
CA ASP A 48 -2.59 12.32 -23.21
C ASP A 48 -1.22 12.28 -23.92
N ALA A 49 -0.14 12.59 -23.21
CA ALA A 49 1.22 12.51 -23.74
C ALA A 49 1.70 11.06 -23.99
N PHE A 50 1.08 10.08 -23.34
CA PHE A 50 1.41 8.66 -23.49
C PHE A 50 0.36 7.91 -24.32
N TYR A 51 -0.65 8.57 -24.86
CA TYR A 51 -1.70 7.87 -25.59
C TYR A 51 -1.35 7.61 -27.05
N HIS A 52 -1.60 6.38 -27.49
CA HIS A 52 -1.67 6.04 -28.90
C HIS A 52 -2.83 5.05 -29.15
N PRO A 53 -3.62 5.22 -30.22
CA PRO A 53 -4.77 4.33 -30.49
C PRO A 53 -4.36 2.90 -30.85
N ASP A 54 -3.19 2.72 -31.48
CA ASP A 54 -2.60 1.40 -31.73
C ASP A 54 -1.95 0.86 -30.45
N SER A 55 -2.46 -0.26 -29.94
CA SER A 55 -1.95 -0.94 -28.75
C SER A 55 -0.57 -1.57 -28.95
N LYS A 56 -0.10 -1.67 -30.20
CA LYS A 56 1.25 -2.17 -30.53
C LYS A 56 2.28 -1.05 -30.64
N HIS A 57 1.87 0.22 -30.53
CA HIS A 57 2.80 1.34 -30.57
C HIS A 57 3.64 1.36 -29.28
N HIS A 58 4.95 1.23 -29.46
CA HIS A 58 5.89 1.12 -28.34
C HIS A 58 5.96 2.41 -27.52
N GLY A 59 6.02 2.29 -26.20
CA GLY A 59 6.17 3.42 -25.27
C GLY A 59 4.88 4.22 -25.03
N THR A 60 3.74 3.71 -25.49
CA THR A 60 2.42 4.35 -25.35
C THR A 60 1.38 3.38 -24.83
N THR A 61 0.27 3.91 -24.33
CA THR A 61 -0.90 3.17 -23.88
C THR A 61 -2.13 3.55 -24.71
N ASN A 62 -3.01 2.60 -25.00
CA ASN A 62 -4.33 2.89 -25.58
C ASN A 62 -5.41 3.12 -24.51
N VAL A 63 -5.03 3.11 -23.22
CA VAL A 63 -5.92 3.27 -22.07
C VAL A 63 -5.73 4.65 -21.43
N ARG A 64 -6.82 5.41 -21.29
CA ARG A 64 -6.85 6.72 -20.58
C ARG A 64 -7.71 6.72 -19.31
N HIS A 65 -8.18 5.55 -18.90
CA HIS A 65 -9.09 5.40 -17.77
C HIS A 65 -8.62 4.26 -16.86
N SER A 66 -8.79 4.43 -15.56
CA SER A 66 -8.55 3.38 -14.57
C SER A 66 -9.33 3.71 -13.29
N TYR A 67 -9.07 2.94 -12.24
CA TYR A 67 -9.68 3.12 -10.93
C TYR A 67 -8.66 3.76 -9.99
N PHE A 68 -8.91 5.00 -9.60
CA PHE A 68 -8.02 5.79 -8.76
C PHE A 68 -8.64 6.04 -7.39
N LEU A 69 -7.79 6.18 -6.38
CA LEU A 69 -8.19 6.77 -5.11
C LEU A 69 -8.64 8.22 -5.36
N ASN A 70 -9.74 8.61 -4.71
CA ASN A 70 -10.24 10.00 -4.76
C ASN A 70 -9.32 10.95 -3.99
N GLU A 71 -8.69 10.47 -2.92
CA GLU A 71 -7.68 11.21 -2.16
C GLU A 71 -6.40 11.42 -2.97
N ASP A 72 -5.69 12.50 -2.65
CA ASP A 72 -4.39 12.78 -3.24
C ASP A 72 -3.33 11.89 -2.56
N PRO A 73 -2.64 10.98 -3.28
CA PRO A 73 -1.59 10.12 -2.74
C PRO A 73 -0.39 10.93 -2.23
N ALA A 74 -0.28 12.23 -2.57
CA ALA A 74 0.71 13.11 -1.97
C ALA A 74 0.36 13.54 -0.53
N SER A 75 -0.92 13.43 -0.11
CA SER A 75 -1.36 13.82 1.24
C SER A 75 -0.88 12.82 2.28
N PHE A 76 -0.34 13.33 3.39
CA PHE A 76 0.14 12.51 4.50
C PHE A 76 0.32 13.36 5.76
N ASP A 77 -0.14 12.87 6.92
CA ASP A 77 0.10 13.53 8.22
C ASP A 77 1.51 13.16 8.75
N ASN A 78 2.53 13.79 8.19
CA ASN A 78 3.92 13.51 8.56
C ASN A 78 4.20 13.82 10.05
N ASN A 79 3.49 14.79 10.65
CA ASN A 79 3.68 15.16 12.04
C ASN A 79 3.19 14.06 12.98
N PHE A 80 2.02 13.48 12.71
CA PHE A 80 1.51 12.33 13.46
C PHE A 80 2.50 11.16 13.43
N PHE A 81 3.09 10.89 12.27
CA PHE A 81 4.04 9.80 12.09
C PHE A 81 5.49 10.12 12.48
N ASN A 82 5.75 11.30 13.05
CA ASN A 82 7.07 11.77 13.43
C ASN A 82 8.10 11.72 12.28
N ILE A 83 7.66 12.09 11.07
CA ILE A 83 8.47 12.14 9.85
C ILE A 83 8.72 13.60 9.46
N GLN A 84 9.96 13.93 9.13
CA GLN A 84 10.32 15.29 8.72
C GLN A 84 9.71 15.64 7.35
N PRO A 85 9.33 16.89 7.07
CA PRO A 85 8.72 17.28 5.80
C PRO A 85 9.53 16.84 4.56
N GLY A 86 10.85 17.09 4.55
CA GLY A 86 11.71 16.68 3.43
C GLY A 86 11.90 15.16 3.30
N GLU A 87 11.68 14.40 4.37
CA GLU A 87 11.61 12.94 4.29
C GLU A 87 10.26 12.51 3.69
N ALA A 88 9.16 13.09 4.16
CA ALA A 88 7.81 12.76 3.69
C ALA A 88 7.64 12.94 2.17
N GLU A 89 8.27 13.96 1.59
CA GLU A 89 8.28 14.20 0.15
C GLU A 89 8.99 13.09 -0.65
N ALA A 90 10.00 12.44 -0.07
CA ALA A 90 10.76 11.38 -0.71
C ALA A 90 10.13 9.99 -0.56
N ILE A 91 9.24 9.81 0.42
CA ILE A 91 8.60 8.53 0.72
C ILE A 91 7.56 8.17 -0.35
N ASP A 92 7.61 6.93 -0.84
CA ASP A 92 6.59 6.37 -1.72
C ASP A 92 5.19 6.56 -1.10
N PRO A 93 4.23 7.18 -1.80
CA PRO A 93 2.84 7.24 -1.38
C PRO A 93 2.24 5.93 -0.85
N GLN A 94 2.68 4.78 -1.36
CA GLN A 94 2.28 3.46 -0.86
C GLN A 94 2.72 3.24 0.59
N GLN A 95 3.94 3.63 0.97
CA GLN A 95 4.40 3.55 2.37
C GLN A 95 3.55 4.45 3.28
N ARG A 96 3.27 5.68 2.84
CA ARG A 96 2.47 6.67 3.58
C ARG A 96 1.05 6.17 3.85
N LEU A 97 0.37 5.69 2.81
CA LEU A 97 -0.97 5.12 2.93
C LEU A 97 -0.98 3.86 3.78
N LEU A 98 0.04 3.00 3.68
CA LEU A 98 0.16 1.82 4.53
C LEU A 98 0.23 2.20 6.01
N MET A 99 1.02 3.22 6.37
CA MET A 99 1.09 3.69 7.75
C MET A 99 -0.28 4.16 8.28
N GLU A 100 -1.00 4.95 7.48
CA GLU A 100 -2.35 5.43 7.84
C GLU A 100 -3.39 4.31 7.95
N VAL A 101 -3.38 3.37 6.99
CA VAL A 101 -4.32 2.25 6.95
C VAL A 101 -4.03 1.27 8.10
N VAL A 102 -2.77 0.99 8.41
CA VAL A 102 -2.42 0.15 9.56
C VAL A 102 -2.84 0.82 10.87
N TYR A 103 -2.62 2.12 11.03
CA TYR A 103 -3.11 2.86 12.19
C TYR A 103 -4.64 2.74 12.35
N GLN A 104 -5.39 2.93 11.26
CA GLN A 104 -6.86 2.79 11.30
C GLN A 104 -7.31 1.36 11.60
N GLY A 105 -6.61 0.35 11.08
CA GLY A 105 -6.86 -1.05 11.38
C GLY A 105 -6.60 -1.38 12.85
N LEU A 106 -5.56 -0.78 13.43
CA LEU A 106 -5.25 -0.86 14.87
C LEU A 106 -6.36 -0.21 15.72
N CYS A 107 -6.82 0.99 15.35
CA CYS A 107 -7.94 1.62 16.05
C CYS A 107 -9.23 0.80 15.95
N ALA A 108 -9.50 0.22 14.78
CA ALA A 108 -10.67 -0.62 14.56
C ALA A 108 -10.65 -1.92 15.36
N SER A 109 -9.47 -2.40 15.77
CA SER A 109 -9.33 -3.58 16.63
C SER A 109 -9.47 -3.28 18.12
N GLY A 110 -9.62 -2.02 18.50
CA GLY A 110 -9.64 -1.59 19.90
C GLY A 110 -8.28 -1.67 20.60
N GLN A 111 -7.21 -1.92 19.85
CA GLN A 111 -5.85 -1.89 20.36
C GLN A 111 -5.29 -0.46 20.35
N THR A 112 -4.27 -0.21 21.18
CA THR A 112 -3.57 1.07 21.25
C THR A 112 -2.12 0.91 20.82
N ILE A 113 -1.49 1.99 20.35
CA ILE A 113 -0.06 1.98 20.01
C ILE A 113 0.74 1.58 21.26
N GLU A 114 0.43 2.19 22.40
CA GLU A 114 1.10 1.96 23.67
C GLU A 114 0.92 0.51 24.17
N GLY A 115 -0.25 -0.08 23.93
CA GLY A 115 -0.56 -1.45 24.36
C GLY A 115 0.21 -2.53 23.62
N LEU A 116 0.62 -2.27 22.38
CA LEU A 116 1.43 -3.21 21.58
C LEU A 116 2.90 -2.77 21.43
N ARG A 117 3.29 -1.67 22.07
CA ARG A 117 4.66 -1.14 21.98
C ARG A 117 5.67 -2.12 22.60
N GLY A 118 6.72 -2.45 21.86
CA GLY A 118 7.74 -3.46 22.24
C GLY A 118 7.24 -4.91 22.18
N SER A 119 6.02 -5.16 21.69
CA SER A 119 5.47 -6.50 21.57
C SER A 119 6.06 -7.22 20.33
N PRO A 120 6.01 -8.56 20.29
CA PRO A 120 6.40 -9.33 19.11
C PRO A 120 5.32 -9.27 18.01
N THR A 121 4.73 -8.11 17.74
CA THR A 121 3.72 -7.95 16.67
C THR A 121 4.39 -8.08 15.31
N ALA A 122 3.89 -8.98 14.46
CA ALA A 122 4.41 -9.18 13.10
C ALA A 122 3.79 -8.22 12.07
N VAL A 123 4.51 -7.94 11.00
CA VAL A 123 4.07 -7.09 9.88
C VAL A 123 4.41 -7.76 8.55
N TYR A 124 3.37 -8.13 7.79
CA TYR A 124 3.50 -8.67 6.44
C TYR A 124 2.78 -7.76 5.45
N VAL A 125 3.51 -7.25 4.46
CA VAL A 125 2.97 -6.32 3.46
C VAL A 125 3.16 -6.89 2.07
N GLY A 126 2.06 -7.12 1.34
CA GLY A 126 2.08 -7.49 -0.07
C GLY A 126 2.17 -6.27 -0.98
N VAL A 127 3.21 -6.15 -1.81
CA VAL A 127 3.38 -5.06 -2.78
C VAL A 127 3.94 -5.63 -4.07
N MET A 128 3.38 -5.21 -5.21
CA MET A 128 3.84 -5.59 -6.55
C MET A 128 4.46 -4.42 -7.30
N CYS A 129 3.87 -3.23 -7.19
CA CYS A 129 4.24 -2.06 -8.00
C CYS A 129 5.34 -1.23 -7.34
N ASP A 130 6.22 -0.69 -8.18
CA ASP A 130 7.39 0.07 -7.75
C ASP A 130 7.61 1.31 -8.64
N ASP A 131 6.49 1.89 -9.08
CA ASP A 131 6.46 3.09 -9.93
C ASP A 131 7.27 4.25 -9.33
N TRP A 132 7.23 4.38 -8.00
CA TRP A 132 7.92 5.47 -7.28
C TRP A 132 9.44 5.40 -7.44
N SER A 133 10.02 4.21 -7.37
CA SER A 133 11.46 4.00 -7.62
C SER A 133 11.85 4.53 -9.00
N GLY A 134 11.05 4.24 -10.03
CA GLY A 134 11.28 4.76 -11.39
C GLY A 134 11.11 6.29 -11.50
N ILE A 135 10.18 6.88 -10.74
CA ILE A 135 9.97 8.34 -10.71
C ILE A 135 11.18 9.04 -10.08
N ILE A 136 11.63 8.61 -8.90
CA ILE A 136 12.65 9.34 -8.13
C ILE A 136 14.08 9.08 -8.59
N THR A 137 14.32 8.01 -9.34
CA THR A 137 15.64 7.71 -9.94
C THR A 137 15.78 8.22 -11.37
N ARG A 138 14.74 8.84 -11.93
CA ARG A 138 14.74 9.35 -13.32
C ARG A 138 15.82 10.40 -13.57
N ASP A 139 16.13 11.19 -12.55
CA ASP A 139 17.16 12.23 -12.60
C ASP A 139 17.95 12.22 -11.29
N LEU A 140 19.23 11.80 -11.39
CA LEU A 140 20.11 11.65 -10.23
C LEU A 140 20.57 13.00 -9.66
N GLU A 141 20.50 14.10 -10.43
CA GLU A 141 20.87 15.43 -9.92
C GLU A 141 19.87 15.96 -8.88
N VAL A 142 18.62 15.50 -8.95
CA VAL A 142 17.53 15.87 -8.03
C VAL A 142 17.16 14.76 -7.06
N PHE A 143 18.03 13.76 -6.90
CA PHE A 143 17.76 12.62 -6.03
C PHE A 143 17.54 13.06 -4.57
N PRO A 144 16.39 12.77 -3.94
CA PRO A 144 16.11 13.23 -2.59
C PRO A 144 17.06 12.60 -1.57
N GLN A 145 17.46 13.35 -0.53
CA GLN A 145 18.30 12.86 0.57
C GLN A 145 17.76 11.55 1.19
N TYR A 146 16.44 11.45 1.34
CA TYR A 146 15.76 10.29 1.91
C TYR A 146 15.27 9.28 0.86
N GLY A 147 15.63 9.46 -0.42
CA GLY A 147 15.13 8.68 -1.54
C GLY A 147 15.39 7.18 -1.40
N ALA A 148 16.56 6.79 -0.89
CA ALA A 148 16.90 5.38 -0.68
C ALA A 148 15.90 4.67 0.25
N THR A 149 15.59 5.28 1.39
CA THR A 149 14.58 4.75 2.33
C THR A 149 13.15 4.98 1.84
N GLY A 150 12.94 5.99 0.99
CA GLY A 150 11.64 6.37 0.46
C GLY A 150 11.10 5.41 -0.58
N MET A 151 11.95 4.74 -1.37
CA MET A 151 11.51 3.74 -2.37
C MET A 151 11.84 2.28 -2.02
N ALA A 152 12.70 2.02 -1.03
CA ALA A 152 13.10 0.65 -0.73
C ALA A 152 11.89 -0.20 -0.32
N ARG A 153 11.64 -1.29 -1.07
CA ARG A 153 10.50 -2.20 -0.83
C ARG A 153 10.47 -2.74 0.60
N SER A 154 11.61 -3.12 1.16
CA SER A 154 11.71 -3.60 2.55
C SER A 154 11.24 -2.58 3.59
N ILE A 155 11.29 -1.28 3.27
CA ILE A 155 10.85 -0.22 4.16
C ILE A 155 9.32 -0.12 4.23
N MET A 156 8.57 -0.69 3.27
CA MET A 156 7.10 -0.76 3.34
C MET A 156 6.61 -1.41 4.63
N SER A 157 7.15 -2.59 4.98
CA SER A 157 6.86 -3.25 6.26
C SER A 157 7.66 -2.65 7.41
N ASN A 158 8.96 -2.38 7.22
CA ASN A 158 9.83 -1.99 8.33
C ASN A 158 9.51 -0.60 8.90
N ARG A 159 8.99 0.33 8.09
CA ARG A 159 8.57 1.66 8.57
C ARG A 159 7.36 1.56 9.49
N ILE A 160 6.45 0.63 9.22
CA ILE A 160 5.33 0.31 10.10
C ILE A 160 5.88 -0.22 11.44
N SER A 161 6.69 -1.28 11.40
CA SER A 161 7.28 -1.86 12.62
C SER A 161 8.08 -0.83 13.43
N TYR A 162 8.83 0.05 12.75
CA TYR A 162 9.62 1.10 13.39
C TYR A 162 8.73 2.13 14.08
N PHE A 163 7.69 2.64 13.41
CA PHE A 163 6.83 3.67 13.98
C PHE A 163 6.02 3.15 15.19
N PHE A 164 5.48 1.94 15.10
CA PHE A 164 4.69 1.34 16.18
C PHE A 164 5.52 0.62 17.25
N ASP A 165 6.85 0.56 17.07
CA ASP A 165 7.79 -0.17 17.94
C ASP A 165 7.41 -1.65 18.10
N TRP A 166 7.17 -2.33 16.97
CA TRP A 166 6.82 -3.75 16.93
C TRP A 166 8.04 -4.61 16.56
N HIS A 167 8.29 -5.65 17.36
CA HIS A 167 9.53 -6.44 17.31
C HIS A 167 9.34 -7.86 16.73
N GLY A 168 8.15 -8.16 16.19
CA GLY A 168 7.92 -9.41 15.46
C GLY A 168 8.52 -9.37 14.05
N PRO A 169 8.38 -10.48 13.29
CA PRO A 169 8.82 -10.52 11.89
C PRO A 169 8.22 -9.38 11.06
N SER A 170 9.05 -8.73 10.24
CA SER A 170 8.62 -7.66 9.34
C SER A 170 9.11 -7.94 7.93
N MET A 171 8.17 -8.22 7.02
CA MET A 171 8.49 -8.66 5.66
C MET A 171 7.58 -8.00 4.61
N THR A 172 8.21 -7.51 3.56
CA THR A 172 7.52 -7.12 2.33
C THR A 172 7.61 -8.26 1.31
N ILE A 173 6.48 -8.63 0.74
CA ILE A 173 6.30 -9.83 -0.09
C ILE A 173 5.82 -9.40 -1.47
N ASP A 174 6.49 -9.93 -2.50
CA ASP A 174 6.06 -9.79 -3.90
C ASP A 174 5.91 -11.17 -4.53
N THR A 175 4.65 -11.56 -4.73
CA THR A 175 4.23 -12.70 -5.54
C THR A 175 3.21 -12.25 -6.58
N ALA A 176 3.42 -11.05 -7.13
CA ALA A 176 2.53 -10.34 -8.05
C ALA A 176 1.11 -10.19 -7.48
N CYS A 177 0.08 -10.53 -8.26
CA CYS A 177 -1.33 -10.40 -7.86
C CYS A 177 -1.72 -11.20 -6.61
N SER A 178 -0.89 -12.16 -6.17
CA SER A 178 -1.15 -12.98 -4.99
C SER A 178 -0.52 -12.43 -3.70
N SER A 179 0.25 -11.34 -3.78
CA SER A 179 1.10 -10.83 -2.69
C SER A 179 0.34 -10.61 -1.37
N SER A 180 -0.86 -10.03 -1.42
CA SER A 180 -1.66 -9.77 -0.21
C SER A 180 -2.15 -11.06 0.45
N LEU A 181 -2.51 -12.08 -0.33
CA LEU A 181 -2.92 -13.39 0.21
C LEU A 181 -1.73 -14.16 0.76
N VAL A 182 -0.55 -14.02 0.16
CA VAL A 182 0.68 -14.59 0.73
C VAL A 182 1.05 -13.88 2.04
N ALA A 183 0.86 -12.55 2.13
CA ALA A 183 1.02 -11.83 3.41
C ALA A 183 0.06 -12.32 4.49
N VAL A 184 -1.22 -12.55 4.17
CA VAL A 184 -2.18 -13.18 5.08
C VAL A 184 -1.73 -14.58 5.49
N HIS A 185 -1.26 -15.39 4.54
CA HIS A 185 -0.75 -16.72 4.83
C HIS A 185 0.41 -16.69 5.84
N GLN A 186 1.40 -15.82 5.63
CA GLN A 186 2.53 -15.66 6.54
C GLN A 186 2.09 -15.19 7.94
N ALA A 187 1.18 -14.22 8.02
CA ALA A 187 0.61 -13.78 9.29
C ALA A 187 -0.05 -14.93 10.06
N ILE A 188 -0.83 -15.79 9.37
CA ILE A 188 -1.44 -16.98 9.98
C ILE A 188 -0.38 -17.96 10.51
N GLN A 189 0.69 -18.20 9.74
CA GLN A 189 1.76 -19.12 10.16
C GLN A 189 2.46 -18.62 11.43
N THR A 190 2.80 -17.33 11.49
CA THR A 190 3.50 -16.73 12.63
C THR A 190 2.65 -16.65 13.89
N LEU A 191 1.33 -16.46 13.73
CA LEU A 191 0.40 -16.57 14.86
C LEU A 191 0.33 -18.03 15.37
N ARG A 192 0.21 -19.01 14.47
CA ARG A 192 0.13 -20.44 14.85
C ARG A 192 1.42 -20.98 15.47
N SER A 193 2.57 -20.52 15.01
CA SER A 193 3.86 -20.89 15.60
C SER A 193 4.06 -20.30 17.00
N GLY A 194 3.29 -19.26 17.36
CA GLY A 194 3.47 -18.52 18.60
C GLY A 194 4.66 -17.56 18.59
N GLU A 195 5.24 -17.29 17.41
CA GLU A 195 6.29 -16.27 17.25
C GLU A 195 5.73 -14.85 17.45
N SER A 196 4.44 -14.65 17.16
CA SER A 196 3.72 -13.41 17.44
C SER A 196 2.32 -13.68 17.98
N GLU A 197 1.83 -12.79 18.85
CA GLU A 197 0.44 -12.82 19.35
C GLU A 197 -0.51 -11.96 18.51
N VAL A 198 0.04 -10.97 17.80
CA VAL A 198 -0.66 -10.08 16.88
C VAL A 198 0.12 -10.03 15.57
N ALA A 199 -0.58 -10.00 14.45
CA ALA A 199 0.03 -9.86 13.14
C ALA A 199 -0.78 -8.90 12.26
N ILE A 200 -0.07 -8.02 11.56
CA ILE A 200 -0.60 -7.18 10.50
C ILE A 200 -0.38 -7.88 9.17
N ALA A 201 -1.46 -8.08 8.42
CA ALA A 201 -1.41 -8.45 7.01
C ALA A 201 -2.00 -7.30 6.20
N ALA A 202 -1.18 -6.69 5.34
CA ALA A 202 -1.56 -5.54 4.54
C ALA A 202 -1.14 -5.71 3.07
N GLY A 203 -1.64 -4.84 2.21
CA GLY A 203 -1.16 -4.73 0.84
C GLY A 203 -1.45 -3.35 0.27
N ALA A 204 -0.60 -2.92 -0.65
CA ALA A 204 -0.73 -1.63 -1.31
C ALA A 204 -0.42 -1.74 -2.80
N ASN A 205 -1.11 -0.91 -3.58
CA ASN A 205 -0.95 -0.81 -5.02
C ASN A 205 -1.41 0.58 -5.46
N LEU A 206 -0.51 1.37 -6.02
CA LEU A 206 -0.84 2.64 -6.67
C LEU A 206 -0.39 2.65 -8.12
N ILE A 207 -1.14 3.37 -8.96
CA ILE A 207 -0.79 3.64 -10.35
C ILE A 207 -0.25 5.07 -10.39
N LEU A 208 1.08 5.22 -10.48
CA LEU A 208 1.76 6.53 -10.48
C LEU A 208 2.35 6.86 -11.85
N THR A 209 2.57 5.86 -12.69
CA THR A 209 3.12 5.99 -14.04
C THR A 209 2.26 5.26 -15.08
N PRO A 210 2.38 5.59 -16.38
CA PRO A 210 1.69 4.85 -17.44
C PRO A 210 2.24 3.43 -17.66
N GLY A 211 3.40 3.08 -17.09
CA GLY A 211 4.11 1.83 -17.39
C GLY A 211 3.37 0.55 -16.98
N MET A 212 2.40 0.64 -16.08
CA MET A 212 1.59 -0.49 -15.62
C MET A 212 0.22 -0.60 -16.31
N SER A 213 -0.10 0.24 -17.31
CA SER A 213 -1.33 0.02 -18.07
C SER A 213 -1.27 -1.37 -18.75
N PRO A 214 -2.29 -2.21 -18.60
CA PRO A 214 -2.24 -3.60 -19.06
C PRO A 214 -1.84 -3.64 -20.54
N GLU A 215 -0.83 -4.44 -20.87
CA GLU A 215 -0.60 -4.83 -22.26
C GLU A 215 -1.89 -5.45 -22.82
N PRO A 216 -2.18 -5.24 -24.11
CA PRO A 216 -3.36 -5.82 -24.74
C PRO A 216 -3.36 -7.35 -24.52
N ARG A 217 -4.46 -7.87 -24.00
CA ARG A 217 -4.73 -9.31 -24.09
C ARG A 217 -5.09 -9.58 -25.55
N ASP A 218 -4.32 -10.46 -26.19
CA ASP A 218 -4.65 -11.03 -27.51
C ASP A 218 -6.05 -11.64 -27.55
#